data_AF-A0A4Q5LFY3-F1
#
_entry.id   AF-A0A4Q5LFY3-F1
#
_cell.length_a   1.000
_cell.length_b   1.000
_cell.length_c   1.000
_cell.angle_alpha   90.00
_cell.angle_beta   90.00
_cell.angle_gamma   90.00
#
_symmetry.space_group_name_H-M   'P 1'
#
loop_
_entity.id
_entity.type
_entity.pdbx_description
1 polymer ?
#
loop_
_entity_poly.entity_id
_entity_poly.type
_entity_poly.pdbx_seq_one_letter_code
_entity_poly.pdbx_strand_id
1 'polypeptide(L)'
;MKKDKTGLEDFVGRHRADFDAFEPRPDLWDAIEQSLDAEEVADAAPLRILPLRPATSTPAAPGRRRRFAYGIAATLLVLLLAGVGVVWLKNDPQSGAWTSIGTATVAAVSEDEAAAVESNPFGLGSESVATAAGATPVQRTAAAVLRMETYYASQIKERQAELVQLDKQLGAGPDDWKREMATLDSTYQQLKVELARNPEPDVVLDAMNRNLQIRLDILNQQLRTRAQVQQYVEPVTK
;
A
#
# COMPACT_ATOMS: atom_id res chain seq x y z
N MET A 1 20.66 -8.99 -39.17
CA MET A 1 19.42 -8.59 -38.48
C MET A 1 19.71 -8.52 -36.99
N LYS A 2 19.72 -7.31 -36.42
CA LYS A 2 19.78 -7.13 -34.96
C LYS A 2 18.36 -7.39 -34.46
N LYS A 3 18.19 -8.36 -33.56
CA LYS A 3 16.91 -8.65 -32.92
C LYS A 3 16.71 -7.55 -31.87
N ASP A 4 15.67 -6.75 -32.03
CA ASP A 4 15.30 -5.75 -31.05
C ASP A 4 14.83 -6.49 -29.81
N LYS A 5 15.67 -6.52 -28.77
CA LYS A 5 15.34 -7.17 -27.50
C LYS A 5 14.10 -6.49 -26.94
N THR A 6 13.09 -7.28 -26.59
CA THR A 6 11.83 -6.75 -26.08
C THR A 6 12.08 -6.11 -24.71
N GLY A 7 11.30 -5.08 -24.33
CA GLY A 7 11.48 -4.39 -23.04
C GLY A 7 11.40 -5.31 -21.82
N LEU A 8 10.75 -6.46 -21.95
CA LEU A 8 10.70 -7.50 -20.92
C LEU A 8 12.03 -8.27 -20.81
N GLU A 9 12.67 -8.61 -21.93
CA GLU A 9 13.95 -9.32 -21.94
C GLU A 9 15.06 -8.49 -21.27
N ASP A 10 15.09 -7.18 -21.54
CA ASP A 10 16.03 -6.26 -20.89
C ASP A 10 15.70 -6.00 -19.41
N PHE A 11 14.42 -6.07 -19.02
CA PHE A 11 14.01 -6.00 -17.62
C PHE A 11 14.45 -7.26 -16.85
N VAL A 12 14.11 -8.44 -17.35
CA VAL A 12 14.49 -9.72 -16.75
C VAL A 12 16.01 -9.86 -16.69
N GLY A 13 16.73 -9.42 -17.74
CA GLY A 13 18.20 -9.42 -17.75
C GLY A 13 18.81 -8.54 -16.66
N ARG A 14 18.26 -7.34 -16.43
CA ARG A 14 18.73 -6.41 -15.39
C ARG A 14 18.42 -6.87 -13.97
N HIS A 15 17.31 -7.59 -13.79
CA HIS A 15 16.85 -8.04 -12.48
C HIS A 15 17.22 -9.49 -12.16
N ARG A 16 17.93 -10.20 -13.05
CA ARG A 16 18.29 -11.61 -12.85
C ARG A 16 19.04 -11.86 -11.54
N ALA A 17 20.00 -10.99 -11.21
CA ALA A 17 20.75 -11.09 -9.96
C ALA A 17 19.85 -10.88 -8.73
N ASP A 18 18.82 -10.04 -8.83
CA ASP A 18 17.85 -9.81 -7.76
C ASP A 18 16.94 -11.04 -7.56
N PHE A 19 16.64 -11.78 -8.63
CA PHE A 19 15.86 -13.03 -8.56
C PHE A 19 16.65 -14.17 -7.93
N ASP A 20 17.93 -14.30 -8.27
CA ASP A 20 18.80 -15.36 -7.76
C ASP A 20 19.37 -15.04 -6.35
N ALA A 21 19.24 -13.80 -5.85
CA ALA A 21 19.75 -13.38 -4.54
C ALA A 21 18.94 -13.95 -3.34
N PHE A 22 17.68 -14.33 -3.56
CA PHE A 22 16.82 -14.86 -2.52
C PHE A 22 16.63 -16.35 -2.70
N GLU A 23 17.55 -17.13 -2.13
CA GLU A 23 17.30 -18.56 -1.96
C GLU A 23 16.15 -18.74 -0.95
N PRO A 24 15.10 -19.51 -1.27
CA PRO A 24 14.10 -19.86 -0.27
C PRO A 24 14.79 -20.60 0.88
N ARG A 25 14.18 -20.54 2.07
CA ARG A 25 14.68 -21.33 3.21
C ARG A 25 14.76 -22.81 2.79
N PRO A 26 15.86 -23.52 3.09
CA PRO A 26 16.01 -24.92 2.67
C PRO A 26 14.86 -25.81 3.15
N ASP A 27 14.31 -25.53 4.33
CA ASP A 27 13.19 -26.27 4.94
C ASP A 27 11.80 -25.82 4.44
N LEU A 28 11.73 -24.87 3.49
CA LEU A 28 10.46 -24.30 3.01
C LEU A 28 9.59 -25.36 2.32
N TRP A 29 10.21 -26.31 1.62
CA TRP A 29 9.50 -27.40 0.98
C TRP A 29 8.96 -28.41 1.99
N ASP A 30 9.73 -28.75 3.02
CA ASP A 30 9.30 -29.64 4.11
C ASP A 30 8.11 -29.05 4.87
N ALA A 31 8.12 -27.72 5.10
CA ALA A 31 7.01 -27.02 5.73
C ALA A 31 5.75 -26.99 4.84
N ILE A 32 5.91 -26.90 3.50
CA ILE A 32 4.80 -26.99 2.56
C ILE A 32 4.20 -28.40 2.56
N GLU A 33 5.03 -29.44 2.51
CA GLU A 33 4.59 -30.85 2.59
C GLU A 33 3.80 -31.11 3.88
N GLN A 34 4.34 -30.66 5.01
CA GLN A 34 3.67 -30.81 6.30
C GLN A 34 2.37 -30.00 6.42
N SER A 35 2.26 -28.86 5.73
CA SER A 35 1.01 -28.09 5.67
C SER A 35 -0.07 -28.75 4.80
N LEU A 36 0.33 -29.42 3.71
CA LEU A 36 -0.58 -30.14 2.83
C LEU A 36 -1.12 -31.40 3.51
N ASP A 37 -0.26 -32.13 4.23
CA ASP A 37 -0.68 -33.30 5.01
C ASP A 37 -1.54 -32.92 6.23
N ALA A 38 -1.30 -31.74 6.83
CA ALA A 38 -2.08 -31.24 7.96
C ALA A 38 -3.49 -30.78 7.57
N GLU A 39 -3.71 -30.33 6.34
CA GLU A 39 -5.03 -29.95 5.82
C GLU A 39 -5.92 -31.16 5.45
N GLU A 40 -5.37 -32.38 5.27
CA GLU A 40 -6.19 -33.58 5.00
C GLU A 40 -6.97 -34.11 6.21
N VAL A 41 -6.66 -33.69 7.44
CA VAL A 41 -7.28 -34.26 8.66
C VAL A 41 -8.46 -33.43 9.18
N ALA A 42 -8.73 -32.25 8.61
CA ALA A 42 -9.68 -31.30 9.17
C ALA A 42 -10.60 -30.61 8.14
N ASP A 43 -11.08 -31.32 7.12
CA ASP A 43 -12.49 -31.20 6.66
C ASP A 43 -12.72 -32.06 5.42
N ALA A 44 -13.44 -33.16 5.62
CA ALA A 44 -14.20 -33.80 4.55
C ALA A 44 -15.38 -32.88 4.14
N ALA A 45 -15.08 -31.80 3.42
CA ALA A 45 -16.07 -30.96 2.74
C ALA A 45 -16.03 -31.26 1.22
N PRO A 46 -17.19 -31.42 0.55
CA PRO A 46 -17.20 -31.86 -0.84
C PRO A 46 -16.60 -30.80 -1.77
N LEU A 47 -15.65 -31.25 -2.59
CA LEU A 47 -14.96 -30.52 -3.65
C LEU A 47 -15.93 -29.64 -4.46
N ARG A 48 -15.74 -28.31 -4.40
CA ARG A 48 -16.45 -27.37 -5.28
C ARG A 48 -15.81 -27.38 -6.66
N ILE A 49 -16.39 -28.17 -7.56
CA ILE A 49 -16.03 -28.20 -8.98
C ILE A 49 -16.52 -26.90 -9.63
N LEU A 50 -15.60 -26.04 -10.07
CA LEU A 50 -15.90 -24.84 -10.87
C LEU A 50 -15.97 -25.24 -12.36
N PRO A 51 -17.11 -25.12 -13.06
CA PRO A 51 -17.18 -25.41 -14.49
C PRO A 51 -16.46 -24.33 -15.31
N LEU A 52 -15.41 -24.70 -16.05
CA LEU A 52 -14.61 -23.83 -16.93
C LEU A 52 -15.27 -23.55 -18.30
N ARG A 53 -16.61 -23.45 -18.38
CA ARG A 53 -17.32 -23.02 -19.59
C ARG A 53 -18.35 -21.94 -19.28
N PRO A 54 -18.29 -20.75 -19.90
CA PRO A 54 -19.41 -19.83 -19.87
C PRO A 54 -20.54 -20.44 -20.70
N ALA A 55 -21.67 -20.75 -20.05
CA ALA A 55 -22.88 -21.13 -20.76
C ALA A 55 -23.33 -19.94 -21.61
N THR A 56 -23.32 -20.09 -22.94
CA THR A 56 -23.98 -19.16 -23.86
C THR A 56 -25.49 -19.29 -23.63
N SER A 57 -26.08 -18.36 -22.88
CA SER A 57 -27.51 -18.31 -22.65
C SER A 57 -28.24 -17.75 -23.88
N THR A 58 -29.01 -18.61 -24.55
CA THR A 58 -30.08 -18.22 -25.48
C THR A 58 -31.15 -17.39 -24.74
N PRO A 59 -31.69 -16.31 -25.33
CA PRO A 59 -32.63 -15.44 -24.64
C PRO A 59 -34.06 -15.99 -24.74
N ALA A 60 -34.72 -16.19 -23.59
CA ALA A 60 -36.15 -16.44 -23.50
C ALA A 60 -36.82 -15.42 -22.56
N ALA A 61 -37.65 -14.60 -23.19
CA ALA A 61 -38.74 -13.69 -22.81
C ALA A 61 -39.28 -13.61 -21.34
N PRO A 62 -39.98 -12.51 -21.00
CA PRO A 62 -39.88 -11.83 -19.71
C PRO A 62 -40.86 -12.29 -18.63
N GLY A 63 -40.32 -12.75 -17.51
CA GLY A 63 -41.05 -13.02 -16.26
C GLY A 63 -41.15 -11.79 -15.35
N ARG A 64 -42.36 -11.54 -14.84
CA ARG A 64 -42.82 -10.39 -14.04
C ARG A 64 -41.87 -9.92 -12.94
N ARG A 65 -41.62 -8.60 -12.92
CA ARG A 65 -40.96 -7.84 -11.85
C ARG A 65 -41.75 -7.95 -10.54
N ARG A 66 -41.23 -8.67 -9.54
CA ARG A 66 -41.69 -8.54 -8.15
C ARG A 66 -40.95 -7.38 -7.49
N ARG A 67 -41.67 -6.27 -7.31
CA ARG A 67 -41.24 -5.15 -6.49
C ARG A 67 -41.48 -5.55 -5.03
N PHE A 68 -40.42 -5.73 -4.26
CA PHE A 68 -40.52 -5.74 -2.81
C PHE A 68 -40.05 -4.38 -2.30
N ALA A 69 -41.02 -3.60 -1.85
CA ALA A 69 -40.79 -2.40 -1.06
C ALA A 69 -40.75 -2.80 0.42
N TYR A 70 -39.60 -2.58 1.05
CA TYR A 70 -39.45 -2.34 2.49
C TYR A 70 -38.49 -1.13 2.55
N GLY A 71 -38.79 0.02 3.16
CA GLY A 71 -39.69 0.25 4.28
C GLY A 71 -38.87 0.23 5.58
N ILE A 72 -38.11 1.31 5.82
CA ILE A 72 -37.52 1.73 7.10
C ILE A 72 -36.38 0.84 7.65
N ALA A 73 -35.15 1.13 7.20
CA ALA A 73 -33.93 0.99 8.00
C ALA A 73 -33.09 2.29 7.93
N ALA A 74 -33.81 3.43 7.92
CA ALA A 74 -33.26 4.78 8.05
C ALA A 74 -33.39 5.29 9.51
N THR A 75 -33.11 4.43 10.49
CA THR A 75 -33.14 4.78 11.93
C THR A 75 -31.87 4.41 12.69
N LEU A 76 -30.79 4.01 12.00
CA LEU A 76 -29.43 4.01 12.56
C LEU A 76 -28.55 5.13 11.96
N LEU A 77 -29.16 6.12 11.30
CA LEU A 77 -28.48 7.30 10.75
C LEU A 77 -28.91 8.62 11.45
N VAL A 78 -29.84 8.56 12.42
CA VAL A 78 -30.35 9.75 13.13
C VAL A 78 -30.13 9.69 14.66
N LEU A 79 -29.63 8.58 15.21
CA LEU A 79 -29.31 8.43 16.64
C LEU A 79 -27.80 8.32 16.94
N LEU A 80 -26.97 8.87 16.05
CA LEU A 80 -25.57 9.24 16.33
C LEU A 80 -25.31 10.74 16.05
N LEU A 81 -26.40 11.52 16.03
CA LEU A 81 -26.43 12.98 15.79
C LEU A 81 -26.67 13.80 17.07
N ALA A 82 -26.45 13.23 18.25
CA ALA A 82 -26.55 13.96 19.52
C ALA A 82 -25.48 13.51 20.53
N GLY A 83 -24.30 14.15 20.46
CA GLY A 83 -23.22 14.11 21.47
C GLY A 83 -22.08 13.16 21.07
N VAL A 84 -20.90 13.60 20.64
CA VAL A 84 -20.12 14.77 21.06
C VAL A 84 -19.46 15.41 19.83
N GLY A 85 -19.97 16.57 19.44
CA GLY A 85 -19.29 17.48 18.52
C GLY A 85 -18.96 18.77 19.26
N VAL A 86 -17.75 18.89 19.80
CA VAL A 86 -17.01 20.15 20.04
C VAL A 86 -15.55 19.77 20.19
N VAL A 87 -14.75 19.85 19.13
CA VAL A 87 -13.39 20.43 19.02
C VAL A 87 -12.89 20.12 17.61
N TRP A 88 -13.42 20.86 16.63
CA TRP A 88 -12.69 21.12 15.40
C TRP A 88 -13.18 22.43 14.79
N LEU A 89 -12.57 23.54 15.21
CA LEU A 89 -12.61 24.80 14.47
C LEU A 89 -11.41 25.68 14.82
N LYS A 90 -10.31 25.50 14.08
CA LYS A 90 -9.40 26.52 13.53
C LYS A 90 -8.02 25.92 13.27
N ASN A 91 -7.68 25.74 12.01
CA ASN A 91 -6.50 26.42 11.48
C ASN A 91 -6.55 26.48 9.95
N ASP A 92 -6.43 27.70 9.43
CA ASP A 92 -6.29 28.02 8.02
C ASP A 92 -5.05 27.38 7.39
N PRO A 93 -5.02 27.21 6.05
CA PRO A 93 -3.94 26.57 5.34
C PRO A 93 -2.74 27.52 5.24
N GLN A 94 -1.66 27.24 5.96
CA GLN A 94 -0.36 27.80 5.63
C GLN A 94 0.37 26.86 4.66
N SER A 95 0.22 27.19 3.38
CA SER A 95 1.26 26.97 2.38
C SER A 95 2.54 27.69 2.81
N GLY A 96 3.63 26.97 3.03
CA GLY A 96 4.93 27.60 3.34
C GLY A 96 6.03 26.63 3.74
N ALA A 97 6.88 26.30 2.77
CA ALA A 97 8.32 26.09 2.89
C ALA A 97 8.85 25.15 4.00
N TRP A 98 9.19 23.92 3.60
CA TRP A 98 10.20 23.13 4.29
C TRP A 98 11.59 23.75 4.04
N THR A 99 12.10 24.50 5.02
CA THR A 99 13.53 24.77 5.15
C THR A 99 14.12 23.76 6.12
N SER A 100 14.87 22.80 5.58
CA SER A 100 15.85 22.02 6.34
C SER A 100 17.16 22.81 6.39
N ILE A 101 17.55 23.25 7.58
CA ILE A 101 18.92 23.59 8.01
C ILE A 101 18.86 23.33 9.54
N GLY A 102 19.58 22.40 10.16
CA GLY A 102 20.98 22.03 10.01
C GLY A 102 21.75 22.62 11.20
N THR A 103 21.92 21.84 12.27
CA THR A 103 23.07 21.92 13.19
C THR A 103 23.07 20.69 14.09
N ALA A 104 23.99 19.78 13.80
CA ALA A 104 24.43 18.74 14.71
C ALA A 104 25.17 19.38 15.89
N THR A 105 24.82 19.01 17.11
CA THR A 105 25.63 19.31 18.30
C THR A 105 26.63 18.16 18.47
N VAL A 106 27.90 18.46 18.25
CA VAL A 106 29.05 17.64 18.61
C VAL A 106 29.54 18.03 20.01
N ALA A 107 30.10 17.04 20.72
CA ALA A 107 30.87 17.11 21.98
C ALA A 107 30.02 17.20 23.28
N ALA A 108 30.28 16.42 24.33
CA ALA A 108 31.55 15.83 24.76
C ALA A 108 31.37 14.41 25.34
N VAL A 109 32.19 13.47 24.86
CA VAL A 109 32.53 12.22 25.57
C VAL A 109 33.76 12.54 26.39
N SER A 110 33.65 12.36 27.70
CA SER A 110 34.79 12.40 28.62
C SER A 110 35.60 11.12 28.46
N GLU A 111 36.90 11.31 28.25
CA GLU A 111 37.93 10.30 28.30
C GLU A 111 38.15 9.86 29.75
N ASP A 112 37.97 8.57 30.05
CA ASP A 112 38.75 7.82 31.05
C ASP A 112 38.41 6.34 30.90
N GLU A 113 39.35 5.54 30.41
CA GLU A 113 39.94 4.41 31.14
C GLU A 113 40.70 3.51 30.17
N ALA A 114 42.02 3.49 30.33
CA ALA A 114 42.94 2.63 29.61
C ALA A 114 43.05 1.27 30.32
N ALA A 115 42.78 0.16 29.62
CA ALA A 115 43.39 -1.13 29.94
C ALA A 115 43.29 -2.15 28.77
N ALA A 116 44.47 -2.61 28.36
CA ALA A 116 44.76 -3.92 27.74
C ALA A 116 44.08 -4.28 26.40
N VAL A 117 44.78 -3.95 25.31
CA VAL A 117 44.64 -4.61 24.01
C VAL A 117 45.40 -5.94 24.06
N GLU A 118 44.68 -7.06 24.24
CA GLU A 118 45.19 -8.37 23.83
C GLU A 118 44.84 -8.57 22.35
N SER A 119 45.88 -8.55 21.51
CA SER A 119 45.82 -8.88 20.11
C SER A 119 45.56 -10.38 19.93
N ASN A 120 44.34 -10.74 19.52
CA ASN A 120 44.05 -12.08 19.01
C ASN A 120 44.23 -12.07 17.47
N PRO A 121 45.25 -12.76 16.92
CA PRO A 121 45.59 -12.70 15.49
C PRO A 121 44.73 -13.59 14.58
N PHE A 122 43.67 -14.22 15.10
CA PHE A 122 42.68 -14.92 14.28
C PHE A 122 41.44 -14.04 14.12
N GLY A 123 41.32 -13.43 12.94
CA GLY A 123 40.18 -12.63 12.51
C GLY A 123 38.90 -13.46 12.35
N LEU A 124 38.28 -13.76 13.47
CA LEU A 124 36.84 -14.00 13.56
C LEU A 124 36.24 -12.77 14.21
N GLY A 125 36.14 -11.70 13.42
CA GLY A 125 35.27 -10.59 13.75
C GLY A 125 33.85 -11.11 13.78
N SER A 126 33.38 -11.49 14.96
CA SER A 126 31.96 -11.55 15.27
C SER A 126 31.43 -10.11 15.32
N GLU A 127 31.48 -9.40 14.20
CA GLU A 127 30.55 -8.31 13.97
C GLU A 127 29.18 -8.97 13.92
N SER A 128 28.47 -8.80 15.03
CA SER A 128 27.14 -9.29 15.26
C SER A 128 26.20 -8.83 14.12
N VAL A 129 26.04 -9.68 13.12
CA VAL A 129 24.87 -9.66 12.21
C VAL A 129 23.59 -10.08 12.98
N ALA A 130 23.69 -10.38 14.28
CA ALA A 130 22.59 -10.83 15.12
C ALA A 130 21.59 -9.73 15.54
N THR A 131 21.64 -8.52 14.99
CA THR A 131 20.63 -7.48 15.32
C THR A 131 19.33 -7.62 14.52
N ALA A 132 19.31 -8.35 13.39
CA ALA A 132 18.07 -8.55 12.63
C ALA A 132 17.14 -9.63 13.22
N ALA A 133 17.68 -10.56 14.02
CA ALA A 133 16.91 -11.67 14.60
C ALA A 133 16.22 -11.32 15.95
N GLY A 134 16.52 -10.16 16.54
CA GLY A 134 16.01 -9.75 17.86
C GLY A 134 14.91 -8.67 17.85
N ALA A 135 14.51 -8.16 16.69
CA ALA A 135 13.48 -7.11 16.62
C ALA A 135 12.12 -7.67 17.04
N THR A 136 11.47 -7.01 18.00
CA THR A 136 10.13 -7.42 18.46
C THR A 136 9.13 -7.32 17.31
N PRO A 137 8.04 -8.12 17.29
CA PRO A 137 7.01 -8.04 16.24
C PRO A 137 6.51 -6.60 16.01
N VAL A 138 6.36 -5.82 17.08
CA VAL A 138 5.95 -4.41 17.06
C VAL A 138 6.96 -3.50 16.34
N GLN A 139 8.26 -3.74 16.50
CA GLN A 139 9.29 -2.96 15.81
C GLN A 139 9.30 -3.26 14.31
N ARG A 140 9.07 -4.52 13.93
CA ARG A 140 9.00 -4.94 12.52
C ARG A 140 7.82 -4.27 11.81
N THR A 141 6.64 -4.25 12.43
CA THR A 141 5.44 -3.63 11.86
C THR A 141 5.59 -2.12 11.74
N ALA A 142 6.12 -1.44 12.76
CA ALA A 142 6.40 -0.01 12.70
C ALA A 142 7.36 0.36 11.55
N ALA A 143 8.44 -0.42 11.39
CA ALA A 143 9.38 -0.23 10.28
C ALA A 143 8.72 -0.51 8.92
N ALA A 144 7.81 -1.48 8.83
CA ALA A 144 7.06 -1.77 7.60
C ALA A 144 6.10 -0.61 7.22
N VAL A 145 5.36 -0.08 8.19
CA VAL A 145 4.50 1.11 7.99
C VAL A 145 5.31 2.27 7.43
N LEU A 146 6.46 2.59 8.04
CA LEU A 146 7.29 3.72 7.61
C LEU A 146 7.78 3.57 6.15
N ARG A 147 8.25 2.38 5.78
CA ARG A 147 8.72 2.10 4.41
C ARG A 147 7.59 2.28 3.40
N MET A 148 6.42 1.71 3.72
CA MET A 148 5.23 1.80 2.89
C MET A 148 4.74 3.23 2.73
N GLU A 149 4.62 3.98 3.83
CA GLU A 149 4.22 5.40 3.81
C GLU A 149 5.15 6.23 2.95
N THR A 150 6.46 6.05 3.11
CA THR A 150 7.47 6.79 2.34
C THR A 150 7.31 6.51 0.84
N TYR A 151 7.19 5.24 0.46
CA TYR A 151 7.02 4.82 -0.93
C TYR A 151 5.73 5.39 -1.55
N TYR A 152 4.57 5.22 -0.92
CA TYR A 152 3.32 5.71 -1.51
C TYR A 152 3.21 7.23 -1.45
N ALA A 153 3.77 7.90 -0.44
CA ALA A 153 3.75 9.36 -0.35
C ALA A 153 4.46 10.01 -1.54
N SER A 154 5.61 9.47 -1.99
CA SER A 154 6.29 9.99 -3.18
C SER A 154 5.46 9.78 -4.43
N GLN A 155 4.92 8.56 -4.63
CA GLN A 155 4.11 8.23 -5.81
C GLN A 155 2.83 9.09 -5.88
N ILE A 156 2.11 9.22 -4.76
CA ILE A 156 0.89 10.03 -4.68
C ILE A 156 1.20 11.48 -5.00
N LYS A 157 2.28 12.04 -4.43
CA LYS A 157 2.68 13.43 -4.67
C LYS A 157 3.04 13.69 -6.14
N GLU A 158 3.76 12.76 -6.77
CA GLU A 158 4.13 12.85 -8.18
C GLU A 158 2.88 12.85 -9.07
N ARG A 159 1.97 11.88 -8.88
CA ARG A 159 0.72 11.78 -9.66
C ARG A 159 -0.22 12.98 -9.44
N GLN A 160 -0.28 13.51 -8.23
CA GLN A 160 -1.02 14.75 -7.95
C GLN A 160 -0.42 15.95 -8.70
N ALA A 161 0.91 16.07 -8.75
CA ALA A 161 1.57 17.14 -9.48
C ALA A 161 1.33 17.03 -10.99
N GLU A 162 1.37 15.82 -11.55
CA GLU A 162 1.01 15.56 -12.95
C GLU A 162 -0.44 15.97 -13.26
N LEU A 163 -1.40 15.62 -12.39
CA LEU A 163 -2.80 16.04 -12.53
C LEU A 163 -2.92 17.56 -12.54
N VAL A 164 -2.26 18.26 -11.62
CA VAL A 164 -2.28 19.73 -11.58
C VAL A 164 -1.69 20.35 -12.86
N GLN A 165 -0.66 19.74 -13.45
CA GLN A 165 -0.11 20.21 -14.72
C GLN A 165 -1.09 20.02 -15.87
N LEU A 166 -1.77 18.87 -15.95
CA LEU A 166 -2.81 18.63 -16.96
C LEU A 166 -4.02 19.56 -16.78
N ASP A 167 -4.41 19.82 -15.53
CA ASP A 167 -5.51 20.74 -15.22
C ASP A 167 -5.23 22.17 -15.70
N LYS A 168 -3.97 22.62 -15.65
CA LYS A 168 -3.56 23.92 -16.19
C LYS A 168 -3.64 23.98 -17.73
N GLN A 169 -3.39 22.86 -18.40
CA GLN A 169 -3.40 22.79 -19.87
C GLN A 169 -4.81 22.62 -20.44
N LEU A 170 -5.63 21.79 -19.81
CA LEU A 170 -6.94 21.36 -20.32
C LEU A 170 -8.12 22.07 -19.63
N GLY A 171 -7.87 22.81 -18.55
CA GLY A 171 -8.91 23.32 -17.65
C GLY A 171 -9.40 22.26 -16.66
N ALA A 172 -9.91 22.67 -15.49
CA ALA A 172 -10.27 21.77 -14.39
C ALA A 172 -11.29 20.68 -14.79
N GLY A 173 -11.08 19.45 -14.30
CA GLY A 173 -11.95 18.30 -14.55
C GLY A 173 -12.93 18.05 -13.41
N PRO A 174 -13.68 16.92 -13.45
CA PRO A 174 -14.52 16.50 -12.35
C PRO A 174 -13.72 16.26 -11.05
N ASP A 175 -14.27 16.74 -9.94
CA ASP A 175 -13.61 16.73 -8.62
C ASP A 175 -14.07 15.59 -7.70
N ASP A 176 -14.86 14.63 -8.19
CA ASP A 176 -15.44 13.56 -7.38
C ASP A 176 -14.38 12.70 -6.68
N TRP A 177 -13.26 12.42 -7.37
CA TRP A 177 -12.13 11.68 -6.83
C TRP A 177 -11.51 12.33 -5.59
N LYS A 178 -11.64 13.66 -5.42
CA LYS A 178 -11.15 14.37 -4.23
C LYS A 178 -11.91 13.96 -2.97
N ARG A 179 -13.22 13.70 -3.10
CA ARG A 179 -14.03 13.19 -1.97
C ARG A 179 -13.63 11.77 -1.60
N GLU A 180 -13.37 10.92 -2.60
CA GLU A 180 -12.87 9.56 -2.37
C GLU A 180 -11.50 9.58 -1.68
N MET A 181 -10.60 10.49 -2.10
CA MET A 181 -9.31 10.68 -1.47
C MET A 181 -9.43 11.08 0.00
N ALA A 182 -10.29 12.06 0.31
CA ALA A 182 -10.55 12.47 1.69
C ALA A 182 -11.14 11.33 2.56
N THR A 183 -11.94 10.44 1.96
CA THR A 183 -12.48 9.26 2.64
C THR A 183 -11.39 8.22 2.91
N LEU A 184 -10.49 8.00 1.95
CA LEU A 184 -9.35 7.10 2.14
C LEU A 184 -8.37 7.65 3.17
N ASP A 185 -8.18 8.97 3.22
CA ASP A 185 -7.40 9.69 4.25
C ASP A 185 -7.91 9.41 5.65
N SER A 186 -9.20 9.62 5.90
CA SER A 186 -9.78 9.37 7.22
C SER A 186 -9.70 7.89 7.61
N THR A 187 -9.96 6.99 6.66
CA THR A 187 -9.87 5.53 6.87
C THR A 187 -8.44 5.13 7.25
N TYR A 188 -7.42 5.72 6.62
CA TYR A 188 -6.02 5.45 6.96
C TYR A 188 -5.66 5.95 8.36
N GLN A 189 -6.14 7.14 8.75
CA GLN A 189 -5.93 7.63 10.12
C GLN A 189 -6.57 6.69 11.15
N GLN A 190 -7.76 6.15 10.85
CA GLN A 190 -8.39 5.15 11.69
C GLN A 190 -7.55 3.85 11.76
N LEU A 191 -7.07 3.35 10.63
CA LEU A 191 -6.22 2.16 10.59
C LEU A 191 -4.92 2.36 11.38
N LYS A 192 -4.32 3.56 11.39
CA LYS A 192 -3.15 3.85 12.26
C LYS A 192 -3.48 3.72 13.75
N VAL A 193 -4.68 4.14 14.16
CA VAL A 193 -5.14 3.98 15.55
C VAL A 193 -5.39 2.51 15.88
N GLU A 194 -6.00 1.77 14.97
CA GLU A 194 -6.24 0.33 15.11
C GLU A 194 -4.93 -0.46 15.17
N LEU A 195 -3.93 -0.11 14.37
CA LEU A 195 -2.62 -0.76 14.31
C LEU A 195 -1.91 -0.74 15.67
N ALA A 196 -2.11 0.31 16.47
CA ALA A 196 -1.53 0.42 17.82
C ALA A 196 -2.31 -0.37 18.89
N ARG A 197 -3.56 -0.74 18.63
CA ARG A 197 -4.47 -1.35 19.62
C ARG A 197 -4.84 -2.79 19.31
N ASN A 198 -4.64 -3.23 18.06
CA ASN A 198 -5.09 -4.52 17.57
C ASN A 198 -4.06 -5.61 17.93
N PRO A 199 -4.49 -6.77 18.46
CA PRO A 199 -3.61 -7.92 18.68
C PRO A 199 -3.02 -8.51 17.39
N GLU A 200 -3.64 -8.28 16.23
CA GLU A 200 -3.20 -8.75 14.91
C GLU A 200 -2.75 -7.56 14.03
N PRO A 201 -1.55 -6.99 14.29
CA PRO A 201 -1.08 -5.80 13.58
C PRO A 201 -0.81 -6.04 12.09
N ASP A 202 -0.52 -7.27 11.69
CA ASP A 202 -0.23 -7.62 10.29
C ASP A 202 -1.48 -7.49 9.40
N VAL A 203 -2.66 -7.84 9.91
CA VAL A 203 -3.94 -7.68 9.18
C VAL A 203 -4.26 -6.20 8.96
N VAL A 204 -4.01 -5.36 9.96
CA VAL A 204 -4.21 -3.91 9.86
C VAL A 204 -3.18 -3.30 8.90
N LEU A 205 -1.93 -3.76 8.94
CA LEU A 205 -0.88 -3.34 8.01
C LEU A 205 -1.28 -3.63 6.55
N ASP A 206 -1.84 -4.81 6.27
CA ASP A 206 -2.36 -5.16 4.95
C ASP A 206 -3.51 -4.23 4.51
N ALA A 207 -4.42 -3.90 5.42
CA ALA A 207 -5.50 -2.95 5.15
C ALA A 207 -4.95 -1.53 4.87
N MET A 208 -3.92 -1.10 5.60
CA MET A 208 -3.22 0.17 5.36
C MET A 208 -2.56 0.19 3.98
N ASN A 209 -1.90 -0.90 3.58
CA ASN A 209 -1.30 -1.04 2.26
C ASN A 209 -2.36 -0.93 1.15
N ARG A 210 -3.46 -1.68 1.29
CA ARG A 210 -4.59 -1.61 0.34
C ARG A 210 -5.18 -0.21 0.25
N ASN A 211 -5.33 0.50 1.38
CA ASN A 211 -5.82 1.88 1.37
C ASN A 211 -4.93 2.79 0.51
N LEU A 212 -3.60 2.71 0.69
CA LEU A 212 -2.64 3.50 -0.08
C LEU A 212 -2.60 3.11 -1.57
N GLN A 213 -2.73 1.82 -1.88
CA GLN A 213 -2.86 1.32 -3.25
C GLN A 213 -4.08 1.92 -3.95
N ILE A 214 -5.25 1.91 -3.29
CA ILE A 214 -6.49 2.46 -3.86
C ILE A 214 -6.32 3.94 -4.19
N ARG A 215 -5.67 4.72 -3.31
CA ARG A 215 -5.40 6.14 -3.59
C ARG A 215 -4.58 6.32 -4.85
N LEU A 216 -3.52 5.52 -5.01
CA LEU A 216 -2.67 5.57 -6.18
C LEU A 216 -3.45 5.17 -7.44
N ASP A 217 -4.30 4.15 -7.36
CA ASP A 217 -5.12 3.69 -8.48
C ASP A 217 -6.13 4.74 -8.93
N ILE A 218 -6.80 5.42 -7.98
CA ILE A 218 -7.69 6.54 -8.28
C ILE A 218 -6.94 7.63 -9.05
N LEU A 219 -5.76 8.05 -8.56
CA LEU A 219 -4.96 9.09 -9.24
C LEU A 219 -4.55 8.65 -10.65
N ASN A 220 -4.17 7.39 -10.81
CA ASN A 220 -3.80 6.83 -12.11
C ASN A 220 -4.98 6.79 -13.08
N GLN A 221 -6.16 6.44 -12.59
CA GLN A 221 -7.39 6.47 -13.39
C GLN A 221 -7.72 7.89 -13.82
N GLN A 222 -7.57 8.88 -12.93
CA GLN A 222 -7.77 10.28 -13.29
C GLN A 222 -6.78 10.71 -14.37
N LEU A 223 -5.48 10.42 -14.21
CA LEU A 223 -4.47 10.76 -15.21
C LEU A 223 -4.79 10.17 -16.58
N ARG A 224 -5.18 8.89 -16.65
CA ARG A 224 -5.60 8.24 -17.91
C ARG A 224 -6.80 8.95 -18.54
N THR A 225 -7.79 9.31 -17.74
CA THR A 225 -8.99 10.01 -18.22
C THR A 225 -8.63 11.37 -18.80
N ARG A 226 -7.73 12.11 -18.13
CA ARG A 226 -7.27 13.44 -18.59
C ARG A 226 -6.39 13.34 -19.84
N ALA A 227 -5.50 12.35 -19.91
CA ALA A 227 -4.69 12.09 -21.09
C ALA A 227 -5.55 11.72 -22.32
N GLN A 228 -6.61 10.94 -22.12
CA GLN A 228 -7.58 10.65 -23.19
C GLN A 228 -8.25 11.94 -23.70
N VAL A 229 -8.72 12.81 -22.79
CA VAL A 229 -9.32 14.09 -23.17
C VAL A 229 -8.33 14.96 -23.96
N GLN A 230 -7.06 15.04 -23.54
CA GLN A 230 -6.02 15.75 -24.29
C GLN A 230 -5.89 15.24 -25.72
N GLN A 231 -5.84 13.91 -25.90
CA GLN A 231 -5.74 13.28 -27.21
C GLN A 231 -6.96 13.56 -28.10
N TYR A 232 -8.15 13.80 -27.54
CA TYR A 232 -9.34 14.18 -28.32
C TYR A 232 -9.39 15.68 -28.67
N VAL A 233 -8.74 16.54 -27.88
CA VAL A 233 -8.71 18.00 -28.12
C VAL A 233 -7.66 18.38 -29.18
N GLU A 234 -6.52 17.70 -29.24
CA GLU A 234 -5.46 17.97 -30.23
C GLU A 234 -5.77 17.69 -31.73
N PRO A 235 -6.60 16.71 -32.16
CA PRO A 235 -6.77 16.39 -33.59
C PRO A 235 -7.59 17.43 -34.36
N VAL A 236 -8.22 18.40 -33.69
CA VAL A 236 -9.09 19.41 -34.34
C VAL A 236 -8.34 20.70 -34.65
N THR A 237 -7.11 20.88 -34.14
CA THR A 237 -6.34 22.13 -34.27
C THR A 237 -5.18 22.06 -35.28
N LYS A 238 -5.21 21.12 -36.23
CA LYS A 238 -4.27 21.07 -37.37
C LYS A 238 -4.96 21.30 -38.71
#